data_AF-A0A1M6TAC6-F1
#
_entry.id   AF-A0A1M6TAC6-F1
#
_cell.length_a   1.000
_cell.length_b   1.000
_cell.length_c   1.000
_cell.angle_alpha   90.00
_cell.angle_beta   90.00
_cell.angle_gamma   90.00
#
_symmetry.space_group_name_H-M   'P 1'
#
loop_
_entity.id
_entity.type
_entity.pdbx_description
1 polymer ?
#
loop_
_entity_poly.entity_id
_entity_poly.type
_entity_poly.pdbx_seq_one_letter_code
_entity_poly.pdbx_strand_id
1 'polypeptide(L)'
;MLRVFKIFREKGGILKALDLWDWYESLSHKEQKSVKYYFSLKTIKNLRFPFRAKHFDSGEVEVKGYTRCTFLGSLAQTALLEGDYQTAEWLYLQALGFAQNALEKHLVLNDLVMLAQKIKDFEKMEKYARTDVELFKEYKEDLKQKNGGKLGRINSLEVYVYLLERKGKRREALELLEEFVREGVEYPFYEDVRKRLLQSA
;
A
#
# COMPACT_ATOMS: atom_id res chain seq x y z
N MET A 1 36.08 -20.26 26.19
CA MET A 1 35.90 -18.81 25.94
C MET A 1 36.21 -18.54 24.47
N LEU A 2 35.24 -18.71 23.57
CA LEU A 2 35.44 -18.52 22.13
C LEU A 2 35.02 -17.09 21.75
N ARG A 3 36.00 -16.26 21.40
CA ARG A 3 35.79 -14.90 20.87
C ARG A 3 35.08 -15.01 19.52
N VAL A 4 33.83 -14.58 19.50
CA VAL A 4 33.03 -14.42 18.29
C VAL A 4 33.66 -13.30 17.46
N PHE A 5 34.26 -13.66 16.32
CA PHE A 5 34.54 -12.70 15.26
C PHE A 5 33.20 -12.16 14.74
N LYS A 6 32.75 -11.01 15.25
CA LYS A 6 31.81 -10.16 14.52
C LYS A 6 32.59 -9.66 13.29
N ILE A 7 32.52 -10.43 12.21
CA ILE A 7 32.89 -9.95 10.89
C ILE A 7 31.99 -8.73 10.66
N PHE A 8 32.58 -7.54 10.63
CA PHE A 8 31.91 -6.33 10.17
C PHE A 8 31.59 -6.55 8.70
N ARG A 9 30.48 -7.21 8.43
CA ARG A 9 29.97 -7.37 7.08
C ARG A 9 29.55 -5.98 6.65
N GLU A 10 30.16 -5.47 5.60
CA GLU A 10 29.84 -4.15 5.08
C GLU A 10 28.34 -4.08 4.78
N LYS A 11 27.64 -3.15 5.44
CA LYS A 11 26.23 -2.86 5.18
C LYS A 11 26.10 -2.40 3.73
N GLY A 12 25.46 -3.21 2.89
CA GLY A 12 25.32 -2.98 1.44
C GLY A 12 23.91 -3.23 0.92
N GLY A 13 23.79 -3.37 -0.39
CA GLY A 13 22.57 -3.78 -1.06
C GLY A 13 21.47 -2.72 -1.06
N ILE A 14 20.25 -3.17 -1.32
CA ILE A 14 19.05 -2.33 -1.33
C ILE A 14 18.77 -1.75 0.06
N LEU A 15 19.14 -2.45 1.13
CA LEU A 15 19.00 -1.93 2.49
C LEU A 15 19.85 -0.67 2.70
N LYS A 16 21.06 -0.61 2.11
CA LYS A 16 21.89 0.61 2.14
C LYS A 16 21.32 1.68 1.23
N ALA A 17 21.00 1.32 -0.01
CA ALA A 17 20.57 2.27 -1.02
C ALA A 17 19.24 2.97 -0.69
N LEU A 18 18.37 2.32 0.11
CA LEU A 18 17.10 2.89 0.58
C LEU A 18 17.15 3.38 2.03
N ASP A 19 18.31 3.38 2.68
CA ASP A 19 18.45 3.77 4.09
C ASP A 19 17.48 3.00 5.02
N LEU A 20 17.51 1.66 4.90
CA LEU A 20 16.65 0.72 5.61
C LEU A 20 17.41 -0.15 6.61
N TRP A 21 18.73 0.01 6.76
CA TRP A 21 19.53 -0.85 7.64
C TRP A 21 19.10 -0.76 9.10
N ASP A 22 18.93 0.45 9.63
CA ASP A 22 18.57 0.64 11.04
C ASP A 22 17.16 0.13 11.32
N TRP A 23 16.22 0.36 10.39
CA TRP A 23 14.90 -0.25 10.44
C TRP A 23 14.99 -1.77 10.44
N TYR A 24 15.71 -2.36 9.49
CA TYR A 24 15.83 -3.82 9.35
C TYR A 24 16.47 -4.47 10.58
N GLU A 25 17.50 -3.86 11.16
CA GLU A 25 18.17 -4.36 12.36
C GLU A 25 17.31 -4.21 13.63
N SER A 26 16.38 -3.23 13.65
CA SER A 26 15.42 -3.09 14.75
C SER A 26 14.31 -4.15 14.75
N LEU A 27 14.10 -4.84 13.62
CA LEU A 27 13.09 -5.89 13.49
C LEU A 27 13.47 -7.14 14.30
N SER A 28 12.46 -7.90 14.72
CA SER A 28 12.67 -9.23 15.27
C SER A 28 13.29 -10.18 14.24
N HIS A 29 13.94 -11.25 14.71
CA HIS A 29 14.50 -12.26 13.80
C HIS A 29 13.45 -12.89 12.86
N LYS A 30 12.19 -13.00 13.30
CA LYS A 30 11.09 -13.52 12.46
C LYS A 30 10.78 -12.55 11.32
N GLU A 31 10.65 -11.27 11.63
CA GLU A 31 10.37 -10.21 10.65
C GLU A 31 11.53 -10.03 9.66
N GLN A 32 12.78 -10.05 10.14
CA GLN A 32 13.96 -10.01 9.27
C GLN A 32 13.98 -11.16 8.26
N LYS A 33 13.61 -12.37 8.70
CA LYS A 33 13.47 -13.54 7.83
C LYS A 33 12.35 -13.33 6.81
N SER A 34 11.19 -12.83 7.23
CA SER A 34 10.06 -12.56 6.32
C SER A 34 10.43 -11.56 5.23
N VAL A 35 11.06 -10.44 5.58
CA VAL A 35 11.50 -9.42 4.59
C VAL A 35 12.47 -10.03 3.59
N LYS A 36 13.49 -10.76 4.06
CA LYS A 36 14.49 -11.40 3.20
C LYS A 36 13.90 -12.51 2.33
N TYR A 37 12.94 -13.27 2.86
CA TYR A 37 12.22 -14.31 2.13
C TYR A 37 11.43 -13.72 0.97
N TYR A 38 10.58 -12.71 1.23
CA TYR A 38 9.76 -12.12 0.18
C TYR A 38 10.56 -11.31 -0.84
N PHE A 39 11.67 -10.69 -0.42
CA PHE A 39 12.65 -10.14 -1.37
C PHE A 39 13.17 -11.22 -2.32
N SER A 40 13.63 -12.35 -1.77
CA SER A 40 14.21 -13.45 -2.54
C SER A 40 13.18 -14.09 -3.47
N LEU A 41 11.95 -14.31 -2.99
CA LEU A 41 10.87 -14.91 -3.78
C LEU A 41 10.51 -14.07 -5.00
N LYS A 42 10.50 -12.74 -4.85
CA LYS A 42 10.28 -11.82 -5.95
C LYS A 42 11.31 -11.96 -7.06
N THR A 43 12.58 -12.20 -6.68
CA THR A 43 13.67 -12.46 -7.63
C THR A 43 13.50 -13.80 -8.36
N ILE A 44 12.96 -14.81 -7.68
CA ILE A 44 12.75 -16.16 -8.23
C ILE A 44 11.57 -16.18 -9.21
N LYS A 45 10.48 -15.49 -8.88
CA LYS A 45 9.26 -15.48 -9.71
C LYS A 45 9.33 -14.61 -10.96
N ASN A 46 10.47 -13.97 -11.24
CA ASN A 46 10.68 -13.07 -12.39
C ASN A 46 9.58 -12.00 -12.54
N LEU A 47 8.99 -11.58 -11.42
CA LEU A 47 8.24 -10.33 -11.35
C LEU A 47 9.22 -9.25 -11.78
N ARG A 48 8.85 -8.29 -12.63
CA ARG A 48 9.73 -7.22 -13.17
C ARG A 48 10.45 -6.42 -12.06
N PHE A 49 11.43 -7.04 -11.44
CA PHE A 49 12.06 -6.66 -10.19
C PHE A 49 13.56 -6.63 -10.50
N PRO A 50 14.17 -5.44 -10.50
CA PRO A 50 15.51 -5.28 -11.04
C PRO A 50 16.60 -5.88 -10.13
N PHE A 51 16.23 -6.45 -8.99
CA PHE A 51 17.17 -6.93 -7.99
C PHE A 51 17.24 -8.45 -7.94
N ARG A 52 18.44 -8.98 -7.68
CA ARG A 52 18.71 -10.41 -7.42
C ARG A 52 18.84 -10.63 -5.92
N ALA A 53 18.71 -11.86 -5.45
CA ALA A 53 18.85 -12.21 -4.03
C ALA A 53 20.13 -11.62 -3.37
N LYS A 54 21.26 -11.60 -4.11
CA LYS A 54 22.53 -11.01 -3.64
C LYS A 54 22.50 -9.50 -3.39
N HIS A 55 21.57 -8.78 -4.02
CA HIS A 55 21.40 -7.33 -3.87
C HIS A 55 20.66 -6.93 -2.60
N PHE A 56 20.27 -7.89 -1.74
CA PHE A 56 19.55 -7.58 -0.50
C PHE A 56 20.41 -6.77 0.48
N ASP A 57 21.52 -7.35 0.92
CA ASP A 57 22.32 -6.88 2.05
C ASP A 57 23.80 -6.63 1.71
N SER A 58 24.19 -6.72 0.43
CA SER A 58 25.60 -6.63 0.03
C SER A 58 25.82 -5.93 -1.31
N GLY A 59 27.02 -5.36 -1.47
CA GLY A 59 27.46 -4.66 -2.67
C GLY A 59 26.81 -3.29 -2.85
N GLU A 60 27.15 -2.61 -3.94
CA GLU A 60 26.48 -1.39 -4.37
C GLU A 60 25.31 -1.72 -5.29
N VAL A 61 24.19 -1.03 -5.07
CA VAL A 61 22.96 -1.22 -5.83
C VAL A 61 22.44 0.15 -6.21
N GLU A 62 22.28 0.40 -7.50
CA GLU A 62 21.57 1.58 -7.99
C GLU A 62 20.05 1.33 -7.88
N VAL A 63 19.36 2.21 -7.16
CA VAL A 63 17.91 2.12 -6.97
C VAL A 63 17.23 3.17 -7.83
N LYS A 64 16.52 2.71 -8.87
CA LYS A 64 15.69 3.55 -9.74
C LYS A 64 14.23 3.20 -9.56
N GLY A 65 13.40 4.21 -9.26
CA GLY A 65 11.95 4.06 -9.16
C GLY A 65 11.44 3.36 -7.90
N TYR A 66 12.30 3.12 -6.90
CA TYR A 66 11.88 2.63 -5.59
C TYR A 66 12.18 3.67 -4.51
N THR A 67 11.19 3.91 -3.67
CA THR A 67 11.33 4.52 -2.34
C THR A 67 11.23 3.42 -1.30
N ARG A 68 11.45 3.74 -0.02
CA ARG A 68 11.22 2.80 1.09
C ARG A 68 9.78 2.26 1.08
N CYS A 69 8.82 3.16 0.87
CA CYS A 69 7.41 2.85 0.76
C CYS A 69 7.14 1.87 -0.38
N THR A 70 7.53 2.22 -1.62
CA THR A 70 7.22 1.35 -2.77
C THR A 70 8.00 0.04 -2.73
N PHE A 71 9.21 0.01 -2.17
CA PHE A 71 9.96 -1.23 -1.96
C PHE A 71 9.21 -2.20 -1.05
N LEU A 72 8.83 -1.76 0.15
CA LEU A 72 8.12 -2.59 1.13
C LEU A 72 6.72 -2.98 0.65
N GLY A 73 5.98 -2.06 0.03
CA GLY A 73 4.69 -2.37 -0.60
C GLY A 73 4.83 -3.45 -1.68
N SER A 74 5.94 -3.45 -2.41
CA SER A 74 6.21 -4.47 -3.41
C SER A 74 6.54 -5.85 -2.81
N LEU A 75 7.12 -5.91 -1.61
CA LEU A 75 7.31 -7.14 -0.85
C LEU A 75 5.97 -7.63 -0.27
N ALA A 76 5.15 -6.71 0.24
CA ALA A 76 3.81 -6.97 0.74
C ALA A 76 2.92 -7.60 -0.34
N GLN A 77 2.96 -7.07 -1.55
CA GLN A 77 2.25 -7.64 -2.70
C GLN A 77 2.72 -9.08 -3.01
N THR A 78 4.00 -9.37 -2.83
CA THR A 78 4.53 -10.73 -3.01
C THR A 78 3.96 -11.67 -1.95
N ALA A 79 3.95 -11.26 -0.67
CA ALA A 79 3.32 -12.01 0.41
C ALA A 79 1.81 -12.24 0.18
N LEU A 80 1.10 -11.22 -0.32
CA LEU A 80 -0.32 -11.29 -0.68
C LEU A 80 -0.60 -12.34 -1.76
N LEU A 81 0.26 -12.41 -2.77
CA LEU A 81 0.17 -13.41 -3.85
C LEU A 81 0.44 -14.83 -3.35
N GLU A 82 1.28 -14.99 -2.32
CA GLU A 82 1.48 -16.28 -1.64
C GLU A 82 0.37 -16.65 -0.66
N GLY A 83 -0.60 -15.75 -0.43
CA GLY A 83 -1.65 -15.96 0.56
C GLY A 83 -1.23 -15.71 2.00
N ASP A 84 -0.03 -15.17 2.24
CA ASP A 84 0.42 -14.73 3.57
C ASP A 84 -0.11 -13.33 3.88
N TYR A 85 -1.42 -13.28 4.17
CA TYR A 85 -2.13 -12.03 4.42
C TYR A 85 -1.60 -11.28 5.65
N GLN A 86 -1.13 -12.00 6.68
CA GLN A 86 -0.60 -11.38 7.88
C GLN A 86 0.71 -10.65 7.60
N THR A 87 1.65 -11.28 6.90
CA THR A 87 2.90 -10.61 6.53
C THR A 87 2.66 -9.52 5.51
N ALA A 88 1.74 -9.71 4.56
CA ALA A 88 1.35 -8.69 3.59
C ALA A 88 0.84 -7.42 4.30
N GLU A 89 -0.12 -7.58 5.22
CA GLU A 89 -0.65 -6.45 5.99
C GLU A 89 0.45 -5.75 6.78
N TRP A 90 1.27 -6.51 7.52
CA TRP A 90 2.37 -5.94 8.28
C TRP A 90 3.34 -5.14 7.40
N LEU A 91 3.77 -5.69 6.25
CA LEU A 91 4.66 -5.00 5.31
C LEU A 91 4.01 -3.75 4.70
N TYR A 92 2.72 -3.79 4.37
CA TYR A 92 1.99 -2.60 3.90
C TYR A 92 1.91 -1.52 4.99
N LEU A 93 1.69 -1.88 6.25
CA LEU A 93 1.70 -0.92 7.36
C LEU A 93 3.09 -0.32 7.58
N GLN A 94 4.15 -1.11 7.44
CA GLN A 94 5.53 -0.57 7.44
C GLN A 94 5.75 0.38 6.26
N ALA A 95 5.31 0.01 5.06
CA ALA A 95 5.39 0.86 3.87
C ALA A 95 4.68 2.20 4.07
N LEU A 96 3.47 2.17 4.64
CA LEU A 96 2.69 3.37 4.96
C LEU A 96 3.43 4.30 5.94
N GLY A 97 4.14 3.74 6.92
CA GLY A 97 4.98 4.49 7.85
C GLY A 97 6.19 5.18 7.20
N PHE A 98 6.63 4.70 6.04
CA PHE A 98 7.72 5.29 5.25
C PHE A 98 7.26 6.19 4.10
N ALA A 99 5.94 6.30 3.87
CA ALA A 99 5.41 7.12 2.79
C ALA A 99 5.79 8.59 2.96
N GLN A 100 6.34 9.19 1.91
CA GLN A 100 6.88 10.56 1.94
C GLN A 100 5.87 11.62 1.51
N ASN A 101 4.78 11.22 0.86
CA ASN A 101 3.73 12.11 0.37
C ASN A 101 2.36 11.42 0.38
N ALA A 102 1.30 12.19 0.13
CA ALA A 102 -0.07 11.70 0.14
C ALA A 102 -0.34 10.67 -0.99
N LEU A 103 0.30 10.84 -2.16
CA LEU A 103 0.16 9.87 -3.26
C LEU A 103 0.71 8.49 -2.88
N GLU A 104 1.87 8.41 -2.23
CA GLU A 104 2.41 7.15 -1.74
C GLU A 104 1.52 6.50 -0.69
N LYS A 105 0.95 7.29 0.23
CA LYS A 105 -0.03 6.80 1.22
C LYS A 105 -1.25 6.22 0.51
N HIS A 106 -1.79 6.94 -0.47
CA HIS A 106 -2.93 6.51 -1.27
C HIS A 106 -2.69 5.15 -1.92
N LEU A 107 -1.54 4.96 -2.58
CA LEU A 107 -1.21 3.69 -3.24
C LEU A 107 -1.16 2.52 -2.25
N VAL A 108 -0.59 2.72 -1.05
CA VAL A 108 -0.53 1.68 -0.02
C VAL A 108 -1.88 1.44 0.65
N LEU A 109 -2.66 2.49 0.92
CA LEU A 109 -4.00 2.38 1.49
C LEU A 109 -4.95 1.65 0.54
N ASN A 110 -4.88 1.92 -0.76
CA ASN A 110 -5.63 1.20 -1.77
C ASN A 110 -5.35 -0.31 -1.71
N ASP A 111 -4.07 -0.70 -1.60
CA ASP A 111 -3.67 -2.10 -1.45
C ASP A 111 -4.17 -2.72 -0.12
N LEU A 112 -4.12 -1.96 0.98
CA LEU A 112 -4.65 -2.39 2.28
C LEU A 112 -6.18 -2.56 2.25
N VAL A 113 -6.92 -1.70 1.53
CA VAL A 113 -8.36 -1.87 1.30
C VAL A 113 -8.63 -3.16 0.53
N MET A 114 -7.89 -3.42 -0.55
CA MET A 114 -8.03 -4.66 -1.33
C MET A 114 -7.72 -5.91 -0.51
N LEU A 115 -6.70 -5.85 0.35
CA LEU A 115 -6.39 -6.92 1.29
C LEU A 115 -7.53 -7.14 2.28
N ALA A 116 -8.03 -6.08 2.90
CA ALA A 116 -9.15 -6.15 3.84
C ALA A 116 -10.40 -6.73 3.17
N GLN A 117 -10.72 -6.33 1.94
CA GLN A 117 -11.77 -6.92 1.10
C GLN A 117 -11.58 -8.43 0.91
N LYS A 118 -10.35 -8.86 0.57
CA LYS A 118 -10.01 -10.27 0.35
C LYS A 118 -10.24 -11.13 1.59
N ILE A 119 -9.92 -10.61 2.79
CA ILE A 119 -10.12 -11.31 4.07
C ILE A 119 -11.48 -11.01 4.73
N LYS A 120 -12.33 -10.21 4.08
CA LYS A 120 -13.66 -9.78 4.57
C LYS A 120 -13.62 -9.08 5.95
N ASP A 121 -12.56 -8.34 6.22
CA ASP A 121 -12.42 -7.55 7.45
C ASP A 121 -13.02 -6.14 7.24
N PHE A 122 -14.30 -6.01 7.59
CA PHE A 122 -15.06 -4.77 7.36
C PHE A 122 -14.56 -3.58 8.18
N GLU A 123 -14.00 -3.82 9.37
CA GLU A 123 -13.45 -2.75 10.21
C GLU A 123 -12.19 -2.17 9.57
N LYS A 124 -11.31 -3.04 9.08
CA LYS A 124 -10.11 -2.60 8.35
C LYS A 124 -10.44 -1.97 7.01
N MET A 125 -11.41 -2.52 6.26
CA MET A 125 -11.89 -1.90 5.03
C MET A 125 -12.29 -0.45 5.28
N GLU A 126 -13.13 -0.21 6.29
CA GLU A 126 -13.57 1.14 6.64
C GLU A 126 -12.40 2.03 7.06
N LYS A 127 -11.56 1.54 7.97
CA LYS A 127 -10.41 2.30 8.48
C LYS A 127 -9.53 2.80 7.34
N TYR A 128 -9.11 1.90 6.46
CA TYR A 128 -8.19 2.24 5.38
C TYR A 128 -8.87 3.08 4.29
N ALA A 129 -10.10 2.73 3.92
CA ALA A 129 -10.84 3.44 2.89
C ALA A 129 -11.15 4.88 3.32
N ARG A 130 -11.57 5.08 4.58
CA ARG A 130 -11.81 6.39 5.16
C ARG A 130 -10.53 7.22 5.20
N THR A 131 -9.42 6.66 5.70
CA THR A 131 -8.14 7.37 5.75
C THR A 131 -7.69 7.83 4.36
N ASP A 132 -7.86 7.00 3.33
CA ASP A 132 -7.50 7.37 1.96
C ASP A 132 -8.42 8.45 1.39
N VAL A 133 -9.73 8.35 1.61
CA VAL A 133 -10.71 9.36 1.20
C VAL A 133 -10.42 10.71 1.85
N GLU A 134 -10.05 10.75 3.13
CA GLU A 134 -9.69 11.98 3.85
C GLU A 134 -8.44 12.65 3.26
N LEU A 135 -7.51 11.88 2.67
CA LEU A 135 -6.30 12.37 2.03
C LEU A 135 -6.50 12.85 0.58
N PHE A 136 -7.68 12.64 -0.01
CA PHE A 136 -7.92 12.84 -1.44
C PHE A 136 -7.47 14.22 -1.95
N LYS A 137 -7.78 15.30 -1.21
CA LYS A 137 -7.41 16.66 -1.64
C LYS A 137 -5.90 16.88 -1.70
N GLU A 138 -5.12 16.11 -0.93
CA GLU A 138 -3.67 16.20 -0.89
C GLU A 138 -3.00 15.44 -2.05
N TYR A 139 -3.60 14.37 -2.56
CA TYR A 139 -2.99 13.56 -3.63
C TYR A 139 -3.65 13.71 -5.00
N LYS A 140 -4.84 14.29 -5.12
CA LYS A 140 -5.64 14.24 -6.37
C LYS A 140 -4.89 14.77 -7.59
N GLU A 141 -4.15 15.87 -7.46
CA GLU A 141 -3.43 16.44 -8.61
C GLU A 141 -2.24 15.57 -9.04
N ASP A 142 -1.50 15.02 -8.08
CA ASP A 142 -0.40 14.08 -8.36
C ASP A 142 -0.93 12.79 -9.01
N LEU A 143 -2.06 12.27 -8.51
CA LEU A 143 -2.72 11.10 -9.07
C LEU A 143 -3.22 11.38 -10.49
N LYS A 144 -3.82 12.55 -10.71
CA LYS A 144 -4.29 12.99 -12.03
C LYS A 144 -3.13 13.10 -13.02
N GLN A 145 -2.01 13.69 -12.61
CA GLN A 145 -0.79 13.79 -13.45
C GLN A 145 -0.24 12.39 -13.77
N LYS A 146 -0.13 11.53 -12.75
CA LYS A 146 0.33 10.13 -12.91
C LYS A 146 -0.53 9.36 -13.92
N ASN A 147 -1.83 9.65 -13.96
CA ASN A 147 -2.82 8.98 -14.81
C ASN A 147 -3.07 9.72 -16.15
N GLY A 148 -2.16 10.57 -16.60
CA GLY A 148 -2.26 11.22 -17.92
C GLY A 148 -3.30 12.35 -17.98
N GLY A 149 -3.54 13.04 -16.85
CA GLY A 149 -4.39 14.23 -16.77
C GLY A 149 -5.83 13.97 -16.34
N LYS A 150 -6.19 12.74 -15.94
CA LYS A 150 -7.55 12.38 -15.49
C LYS A 150 -7.53 11.60 -14.18
N LEU A 151 -8.55 11.79 -13.36
CA LEU A 151 -8.80 10.96 -12.19
C LEU A 151 -9.59 9.72 -12.63
N GLY A 152 -9.02 8.56 -12.42
CA GLY A 152 -9.71 7.28 -12.65
C GLY A 152 -10.57 6.89 -11.45
N ARG A 153 -10.96 5.62 -11.42
CA ARG A 153 -11.66 5.02 -10.28
C ARG A 153 -10.76 4.96 -9.05
N ILE A 154 -11.36 5.15 -7.87
CA ILE A 154 -10.69 5.09 -6.57
C ILE A 154 -11.39 4.00 -5.74
N ASN A 155 -10.74 2.86 -5.53
CA ASN A 155 -11.34 1.72 -4.82
C ASN A 155 -11.75 2.09 -3.39
N SER A 156 -10.94 2.87 -2.69
CA SER A 156 -11.25 3.34 -1.34
C SER A 156 -12.56 4.14 -1.27
N LEU A 157 -12.83 4.98 -2.28
CA LEU A 157 -14.11 5.70 -2.37
C LEU A 157 -15.28 4.73 -2.55
N GLU A 158 -15.16 3.79 -3.50
CA GLU A 158 -16.19 2.79 -3.76
C GLU A 158 -16.55 1.99 -2.49
N VAL A 159 -15.52 1.50 -1.79
CA VAL A 159 -15.66 0.76 -0.54
C VAL A 159 -16.27 1.62 0.56
N TYR A 160 -15.81 2.86 0.73
CA TYR A 160 -16.30 3.69 1.82
C TYR A 160 -17.77 4.11 1.62
N VAL A 161 -18.15 4.48 0.38
CA VAL A 161 -19.56 4.75 0.03
C VAL A 161 -20.44 3.53 0.31
N TYR A 162 -20.00 2.33 -0.08
CA TYR A 162 -20.71 1.09 0.20
C TYR A 162 -20.89 0.84 1.71
N LEU A 163 -19.85 1.06 2.52
CA LEU A 163 -19.91 0.85 3.96
C LEU A 163 -20.80 1.87 4.66
N LEU A 164 -20.76 3.14 4.26
CA LEU A 164 -21.65 4.18 4.76
C LEU A 164 -23.11 3.84 4.48
N GLU A 165 -23.42 3.42 3.26
CA GLU A 165 -24.77 2.97 2.90
C GLU A 165 -25.23 1.79 3.77
N ARG A 166 -24.37 0.77 3.96
CA ARG A 166 -24.68 -0.40 4.81
C ARG A 166 -24.95 -0.03 6.26
N LYS A 167 -24.32 1.04 6.75
CA LYS A 167 -24.56 1.60 8.09
C LYS A 167 -25.78 2.52 8.17
N GLY A 168 -26.52 2.68 7.07
CA GLY A 168 -27.66 3.59 7.00
C GLY A 168 -27.28 5.07 6.89
N LYS A 169 -25.98 5.40 6.76
CA LYS A 169 -25.45 6.77 6.63
C LYS A 169 -25.54 7.26 5.18
N ARG A 170 -26.73 7.15 4.58
CA ARG A 170 -26.92 7.38 3.13
C ARG A 170 -26.68 8.82 2.71
N ARG A 171 -27.04 9.79 3.54
CA ARG A 171 -26.74 11.21 3.29
C ARG A 171 -25.24 11.47 3.21
N GLU A 172 -24.47 10.94 4.18
CA GLU A 172 -23.00 11.05 4.19
C GLU A 172 -22.39 10.36 2.97
N ALA A 173 -22.89 9.17 2.60
CA ALA A 173 -22.45 8.47 1.39
C ALA A 173 -22.72 9.26 0.10
N LEU A 174 -23.89 9.91 0.00
CA LEU A 174 -24.29 10.70 -1.16
C LEU A 174 -23.45 11.98 -1.27
N GLU A 175 -23.29 12.70 -0.17
CA GLU A 175 -22.46 13.91 -0.12
C GLU A 175 -21.01 13.61 -0.56
N LEU A 176 -20.45 12.51 -0.07
CA LEU A 176 -19.12 12.06 -0.43
C LEU A 176 -19.01 11.68 -1.92
N LEU A 177 -19.97 10.89 -2.41
CA LEU A 177 -20.02 10.46 -3.82
C LEU A 177 -20.08 11.67 -4.76
N GLU A 178 -20.96 12.62 -4.47
CA GLU A 178 -21.15 13.85 -5.26
C GLU A 178 -19.92 14.76 -5.22
N GLU A 179 -19.23 14.84 -4.09
CA GLU A 179 -17.96 15.59 -3.98
C GLU A 179 -16.91 15.02 -4.94
N PHE A 180 -16.65 13.71 -4.89
CA PHE A 180 -15.62 13.08 -5.71
C PHE A 180 -15.95 13.11 -7.20
N VAL A 181 -17.22 12.89 -7.58
CA VAL A 181 -17.65 12.97 -8.98
C VAL A 181 -17.52 14.40 -9.51
N ARG A 182 -17.83 15.43 -8.71
CA ARG A 182 -17.62 16.84 -9.08
C ARG A 182 -16.15 17.17 -9.31
N GLU A 183 -15.26 16.52 -8.57
CA GLU A 183 -13.81 16.62 -8.72
C GLU A 183 -13.28 15.82 -9.93
N GLY A 184 -14.16 15.09 -10.63
CA GLY A 184 -13.86 14.36 -11.86
C GLY A 184 -13.41 12.91 -11.64
N VAL A 185 -13.65 12.34 -10.47
CA VAL A 185 -13.39 10.92 -10.18
C VAL A 185 -14.46 10.06 -10.84
N GLU A 186 -14.02 9.06 -11.61
CA GLU A 186 -14.93 8.07 -12.18
C GLU A 186 -15.49 7.15 -11.09
N TYR A 187 -16.82 6.99 -11.04
CA TYR A 187 -17.49 6.07 -10.13
C TYR A 187 -18.35 5.06 -10.91
N PRO A 188 -18.17 3.74 -10.72
CA PRO A 188 -18.92 2.74 -11.46
C PRO A 188 -20.40 2.73 -11.06
N PHE A 189 -21.29 2.62 -12.05
CA PHE A 189 -22.75 2.61 -11.85
C PHE A 189 -23.27 3.83 -11.07
N TYR A 190 -22.64 4.99 -11.27
CA TYR A 190 -22.94 6.24 -10.54
C TYR A 190 -24.44 6.52 -10.42
N GLU A 191 -25.19 6.53 -11.52
CA GLU A 191 -26.62 6.85 -11.51
C GLU A 191 -27.45 5.87 -10.65
N ASP A 192 -27.12 4.58 -10.70
CA ASP A 192 -27.82 3.55 -9.92
C ASP A 192 -27.51 3.70 -8.42
N VAL A 193 -26.24 3.95 -8.07
CA VAL A 193 -25.81 4.16 -6.69
C VAL A 193 -26.44 5.44 -6.13
N ARG A 194 -26.36 6.54 -6.88
CA ARG A 194 -26.95 7.83 -6.54
C ARG A 194 -28.46 7.70 -6.29
N LYS A 195 -29.19 7.03 -7.19
CA LYS A 195 -30.64 6.79 -7.04
C LYS A 195 -30.96 6.02 -5.76
N ARG A 196 -30.19 4.97 -5.46
CA ARG A 196 -30.34 4.17 -4.24
C ARG A 196 -30.13 4.98 -2.96
N LEU A 197 -29.13 5.86 -2.96
CA LEU A 197 -28.83 6.73 -1.83
C LEU A 197 -29.93 7.79 -1.62
N LEU A 198 -30.49 8.34 -2.70
CA LEU A 198 -31.59 9.32 -2.66
C LEU A 198 -32.92 8.75 -2.19
N GLN A 199 -33.24 7.49 -2.51
CA GLN A 199 -34.53 6.87 -2.19
C GLN A 199 -34.80 6.67 -0.69
N SER A 200 -33.83 6.95 0.19
CA SER A 200 -34.04 6.86 1.65
C SER A 200 -33.19 7.85 2.44
N ALA A 201 -32.92 9.03 1.85
CA ALA A 201 -32.30 10.18 2.51
C ALA A 201 -33.36 11.16 3.01
#